data_AF-A0A7Y7CUM1-F1
#
_entry.id   AF-A0A7Y7CUM1-F1
#
_cell.length_a   1.000
_cell.length_b   1.000
_cell.length_c   1.000
_cell.angle_alpha   90.00
_cell.angle_beta   90.00
_cell.angle_gamma   90.00
#
_symmetry.space_group_name_H-M   'P 1'
#
loop_
_entity.id
_entity.type
_entity.pdbx_description
1 polymer ?
#
loop_
_entity_poly.entity_id
_entity_poly.type
_entity_poly.pdbx_seq_one_letter_code
_entity_poly.pdbx_strand_id
1 'polypeptide(L)'
;SYLFAEIMQASYILVSLGLISFAAILQLAPAGLIGLFWRGGNSFGAAAGLLVGYSVWALTLVAPAMVREGWLPQTLMSEGLFGQLWLRPEAMFGTEGLPPLAHSVFWSLTLNLIFYMVGSFAYRPQKAERNLRAEMFDCMENDAGSIYRHARPTGLESYILREPKMIEAEQLLRKYLNSEKAEQLLLSVCEDLQLGGRSTLTIIELMELHRMLEQRLAGSIGAATAHSAVEESINYSEREAADLRSLFSHLASELNASIIEKDDSESEGIDMLMRLQEANEQQSLTLKRLQKRVDELEGIVDRQYKEIFDYRLEAQKLRVEREGLVERLDRRKSDPDLGD
;
A
#
# COMPACT_ATOMS: atom_id res chain seq x y z
N SER A 1 5.42 18.09 -71.01
CA SER A 1 4.55 16.91 -70.79
C SER A 1 5.22 15.91 -69.85
N TYR A 2 6.41 15.39 -70.17
CA TYR A 2 7.15 14.41 -69.34
C TYR A 2 7.47 14.91 -67.90
N LEU A 3 8.02 16.12 -67.77
CA LEU A 3 8.29 16.76 -66.47
C LEU A 3 7.04 16.97 -65.59
N PHE A 4 5.88 17.25 -66.21
CA PHE A 4 4.61 17.41 -65.49
C PHE A 4 4.08 16.05 -64.99
N ALA A 5 4.27 14.99 -65.78
CA ALA A 5 3.91 13.62 -65.39
C ALA A 5 4.78 13.10 -64.23
N GLU A 6 6.08 13.41 -64.23
CA GLU A 6 7.01 12.97 -63.20
C GLU A 6 6.76 13.65 -61.84
N ILE A 7 6.44 14.95 -61.83
CA ILE A 7 6.06 15.70 -60.62
C ILE A 7 4.72 15.21 -60.04
N MET A 8 3.75 14.92 -60.91
CA MET A 8 2.45 14.39 -60.49
C MET A 8 2.55 12.94 -59.96
N GLN A 9 3.38 12.10 -60.60
CA GLN A 9 3.64 10.73 -60.13
C GLN A 9 4.37 10.72 -58.79
N ALA A 10 5.37 11.58 -58.59
CA ALA A 10 6.11 11.68 -57.32
C ALA A 10 5.17 12.07 -56.16
N SER A 11 4.24 12.99 -56.41
CA SER A 11 3.25 13.43 -55.41
C SER A 11 2.26 12.31 -55.07
N TYR A 12 1.80 11.54 -56.06
CA TYR A 12 0.88 10.43 -55.84
C TYR A 12 1.51 9.27 -55.05
N ILE A 13 2.77 8.93 -55.33
CA ILE A 13 3.53 7.90 -54.61
C ILE A 13 3.70 8.31 -53.14
N LEU A 14 4.04 9.57 -52.88
CA LEU A 14 4.26 10.07 -51.51
C LEU A 14 2.97 10.05 -50.68
N VAL A 15 1.84 10.47 -51.27
CA VAL A 15 0.52 10.40 -50.62
C VAL A 15 0.12 8.94 -50.35
N SER A 16 0.32 8.05 -51.32
CA SER A 16 -0.02 6.64 -51.19
C SER A 16 0.78 5.96 -50.08
N LEU A 17 2.08 6.24 -49.99
CA LEU A 17 2.95 5.73 -48.92
C LEU A 17 2.50 6.23 -47.55
N GLY A 18 2.10 7.51 -47.44
CA GLY A 18 1.54 8.08 -46.21
C GLY A 18 0.21 7.46 -45.79
N LEU A 19 -0.67 7.15 -46.74
CA LEU A 19 -1.94 6.48 -46.46
C LEU A 19 -1.74 5.03 -46.00
N ILE A 20 -0.79 4.32 -46.63
CA ILE A 20 -0.43 2.94 -46.25
C ILE A 20 0.15 2.90 -44.83
N SER A 21 1.03 3.83 -44.49
CA SER A 21 1.62 3.90 -43.14
C SER A 21 0.60 4.33 -42.08
N PHE A 22 -0.30 5.27 -42.40
CA PHE A 22 -1.40 5.64 -41.52
C PHE A 22 -2.34 4.46 -41.25
N ALA A 23 -2.68 3.68 -42.29
CA ALA A 23 -3.46 2.46 -42.14
C ALA A 23 -2.77 1.42 -41.24
N ALA A 24 -1.44 1.33 -41.26
CA ALA A 24 -0.69 0.46 -40.36
C ALA A 24 -0.79 0.92 -38.90
N ILE A 25 -0.60 2.22 -38.63
CA ILE A 25 -0.70 2.78 -37.27
C ILE A 25 -2.12 2.61 -36.72
N LEU A 26 -3.14 2.77 -37.57
CA LEU A 26 -4.55 2.67 -37.19
C LEU A 26 -4.91 1.30 -36.59
N GLN A 27 -4.14 0.25 -36.88
CA GLN A 27 -4.35 -1.09 -36.31
C GLN A 27 -4.10 -1.16 -34.80
N LEU A 28 -3.42 -0.18 -34.22
CA LEU A 28 -3.24 -0.07 -32.77
C LEU A 28 -4.51 0.47 -32.07
N ALA A 29 -5.40 1.13 -32.82
CA ALA A 29 -6.58 1.78 -32.26
C ALA A 29 -7.54 0.80 -31.54
N PRO A 30 -7.88 -0.39 -32.08
CA PRO A 30 -8.70 -1.36 -31.36
C PRO A 30 -8.09 -1.78 -30.01
N ALA A 31 -6.80 -2.11 -29.99
CA ALA A 31 -6.11 -2.52 -28.76
C ALA A 31 -6.10 -1.39 -27.71
N GLY A 32 -5.80 -0.16 -28.12
CA GLY A 32 -5.76 1.00 -27.24
C GLY A 32 -7.14 1.41 -26.69
N LEU A 33 -8.13 1.57 -27.57
CA LEU A 33 -9.48 2.00 -27.17
C LEU A 33 -10.16 0.94 -26.30
N ILE A 34 -10.14 -0.31 -26.72
CA ILE A 34 -10.85 -1.37 -26.00
C ILE A 34 -10.08 -1.74 -24.73
N GLY A 35 -8.74 -1.69 -24.72
CA GLY A 35 -7.95 -1.83 -23.49
C GLY A 35 -8.32 -0.80 -22.43
N LEU A 36 -8.64 0.44 -22.85
CA LEU A 36 -9.01 1.53 -21.95
C LEU A 36 -10.45 1.43 -21.43
N PHE A 37 -11.41 1.05 -22.29
CA PHE A 37 -12.84 1.08 -21.94
C PHE A 37 -13.43 -0.28 -21.54
N TRP A 38 -12.86 -1.39 -21.99
CA TRP A 38 -13.43 -2.72 -21.75
C TRP A 38 -12.64 -3.49 -20.70
N ARG A 39 -13.30 -3.85 -19.60
CA ARG A 39 -12.77 -4.70 -18.52
C ARG A 39 -12.54 -6.17 -18.89
N GLY A 40 -12.91 -6.59 -20.11
CA GLY A 40 -12.67 -7.95 -20.60
C GLY A 40 -11.40 -8.14 -21.44
N GLY A 41 -10.85 -7.09 -22.05
CA GLY A 41 -9.70 -7.17 -22.97
C GLY A 41 -8.39 -7.65 -22.30
N ASN A 42 -7.69 -8.62 -22.88
CA ASN A 42 -6.46 -9.20 -22.32
C ASN A 42 -5.24 -8.91 -23.21
N SER A 43 -4.03 -8.83 -22.64
CA SER A 43 -2.76 -8.66 -23.38
C SER A 43 -2.60 -9.67 -24.51
N PHE A 44 -2.92 -10.95 -24.26
CA PHE A 44 -2.88 -12.01 -25.27
C PHE A 44 -3.87 -11.75 -26.41
N GLY A 45 -5.09 -11.33 -26.09
CA GLY A 45 -6.08 -10.98 -27.10
C GLY A 45 -5.61 -9.81 -27.95
N ALA A 46 -5.05 -8.77 -27.32
CA ALA A 46 -4.55 -7.59 -28.04
C ALA A 46 -3.42 -7.98 -29.00
N ALA A 47 -2.49 -8.82 -28.56
CA ALA A 47 -1.42 -9.34 -29.41
C ALA A 47 -1.95 -10.19 -30.58
N ALA A 48 -2.90 -11.09 -30.32
CA ALA A 48 -3.52 -11.91 -31.36
C ALA A 48 -4.28 -11.08 -32.40
N GLY A 49 -5.08 -10.10 -31.95
CA GLY A 49 -5.78 -9.15 -32.81
C GLY A 49 -4.83 -8.33 -33.67
N LEU A 50 -3.76 -7.79 -33.06
CA LEU A 50 -2.74 -7.04 -33.78
C LEU A 50 -2.03 -7.87 -34.85
N LEU A 51 -1.60 -9.09 -34.52
CA LEU A 51 -0.93 -9.97 -35.49
C LEU A 51 -1.82 -10.29 -36.69
N VAL A 52 -3.09 -10.60 -36.44
CA VAL A 52 -4.05 -10.89 -37.51
C VAL A 52 -4.32 -9.63 -38.34
N GLY A 53 -4.56 -8.49 -37.70
CA GLY A 53 -4.80 -7.22 -38.39
C GLY A 53 -3.63 -6.79 -39.28
N TYR A 54 -2.40 -6.87 -38.77
CA TYR A 54 -1.19 -6.53 -39.51
C TYR A 54 -0.97 -7.48 -40.69
N SER A 55 -1.23 -8.78 -40.50
CA SER A 55 -1.12 -9.77 -41.56
C SER A 55 -2.12 -9.52 -42.69
N VAL A 56 -3.37 -9.20 -42.35
CA VAL A 56 -4.43 -8.90 -43.33
C VAL A 56 -4.13 -7.61 -44.08
N TRP A 57 -3.64 -6.56 -43.39
CA TRP A 57 -3.21 -5.32 -44.04
C TRP A 57 -2.02 -5.55 -44.98
N ALA A 58 -1.01 -6.30 -44.55
CA ALA A 58 0.15 -6.60 -45.38
C ALA A 58 -0.29 -7.38 -46.63
N LEU A 59 -1.22 -8.33 -46.47
CA LEU A 59 -1.78 -9.09 -47.58
C LEU A 59 -2.61 -8.23 -48.54
N THR A 60 -3.37 -7.25 -48.06
CA THR A 60 -4.31 -6.46 -48.87
C THR A 60 -3.69 -5.20 -49.49
N LEU A 61 -2.62 -4.64 -48.91
CA LEU A 61 -1.97 -3.41 -49.41
C LEU A 61 -0.51 -3.62 -49.83
N VAL A 62 0.29 -4.34 -49.04
CA VAL A 62 1.72 -4.52 -49.33
C VAL A 62 1.91 -5.59 -50.42
N ALA A 63 1.17 -6.70 -50.35
CA ALA A 63 1.31 -7.78 -51.31
C ALA A 63 0.94 -7.38 -52.76
N PRO A 64 -0.17 -6.65 -53.04
CA PRO A 64 -0.44 -6.15 -54.39
C PRO A 64 0.65 -5.22 -54.92
N ALA A 65 1.22 -4.36 -54.07
CA ALA A 65 2.33 -3.51 -54.46
C ALA A 65 3.56 -4.35 -54.86
N MET A 66 3.90 -5.37 -54.07
CA MET A 66 5.00 -6.29 -54.38
C MET A 66 4.76 -7.15 -55.63
N VAL A 67 3.52 -7.56 -55.91
CA VAL A 67 3.17 -8.27 -57.16
C VAL A 67 3.35 -7.37 -58.37
N ARG A 68 2.98 -6.08 -58.28
CA ARG A 68 3.16 -5.10 -59.37
C ARG A 68 4.63 -4.85 -59.70
N GLU A 69 5.48 -4.84 -58.69
CA GLU A 69 6.95 -4.73 -58.84
C GLU A 69 7.61 -6.06 -59.26
N GLY A 70 6.84 -7.15 -59.38
CA GLY A 70 7.34 -8.46 -59.83
C GLY A 70 8.04 -9.29 -58.75
N TRP A 71 7.97 -8.90 -57.47
CA TRP A 71 8.60 -9.62 -56.36
C TRP A 71 7.80 -10.86 -55.93
N LEU A 72 6.49 -10.86 -56.20
CA LEU A 72 5.56 -11.94 -55.88
C LEU A 72 4.86 -12.45 -57.15
N PRO A 73 4.48 -13.74 -57.21
CA PRO A 73 3.82 -14.31 -58.37
C PRO A 73 2.39 -13.76 -58.54
N GLN A 74 2.01 -13.50 -59.79
CA GLN A 74 0.67 -13.02 -60.19
C GLN A 74 -0.46 -14.00 -59.81
N THR A 75 -0.13 -15.27 -59.53
CA THR A 75 -1.07 -16.27 -59.03
C THR A 75 -1.69 -15.86 -57.69
N LEU A 76 -0.99 -15.07 -56.87
CA LEU A 76 -1.51 -14.56 -55.61
C LEU A 76 -2.74 -13.65 -55.78
N MET A 77 -2.79 -12.87 -56.87
CA MET A 77 -3.92 -12.01 -57.20
C MET A 77 -5.12 -12.80 -57.75
N SER A 78 -4.84 -13.84 -58.54
CA SER A 78 -5.87 -14.62 -59.23
C SER A 78 -6.43 -15.78 -58.40
N GLU A 79 -5.63 -16.46 -57.59
CA GLU A 79 -6.07 -17.62 -56.79
C GLU A 79 -6.21 -17.31 -55.29
N GLY A 80 -5.71 -16.15 -54.84
CA GLY A 80 -5.65 -15.78 -53.42
C GLY A 80 -4.50 -16.48 -52.68
N LEU A 81 -4.30 -16.14 -51.40
CA LEU A 81 -3.26 -16.80 -50.59
C LEU A 81 -3.61 -18.28 -50.40
N PHE A 82 -2.64 -19.18 -50.68
CA PHE A 82 -2.80 -20.64 -50.64
C PHE A 82 -3.88 -21.22 -51.58
N GLY A 83 -4.30 -20.50 -52.62
CA GLY A 83 -5.31 -20.97 -53.57
C GLY A 83 -6.76 -20.83 -53.09
N GLN A 84 -6.98 -20.14 -51.96
CA GLN A 84 -8.31 -19.89 -51.42
C GLN A 84 -8.88 -18.59 -51.99
N LEU A 85 -9.94 -18.68 -52.80
CA LEU A 85 -10.56 -17.54 -53.48
C LEU A 85 -11.05 -16.43 -52.53
N TRP A 86 -11.33 -16.75 -51.26
CA TRP A 86 -11.81 -15.78 -50.27
C TRP A 86 -10.68 -14.92 -49.68
N LEU A 87 -9.41 -15.29 -49.88
CA LEU A 87 -8.21 -14.55 -49.43
C LEU A 87 -7.58 -13.73 -50.57
N ARG A 88 -8.37 -13.33 -51.58
CA ARG A 88 -7.90 -12.43 -52.62
C ARG A 88 -7.60 -11.04 -52.04
N PRO A 89 -6.40 -10.47 -52.25
CA PRO A 89 -6.01 -9.17 -51.70
C PRO A 89 -6.93 -8.00 -52.05
N GLU A 90 -7.50 -7.98 -53.27
CA GLU A 90 -8.38 -6.90 -53.74
C GLU A 90 -9.88 -7.22 -53.56
N ALA A 91 -10.23 -8.44 -53.15
CA ALA A 91 -11.61 -8.90 -53.00
C ALA A 91 -11.74 -9.93 -51.88
N MET A 92 -11.21 -9.63 -50.68
CA MET A 92 -11.37 -10.53 -49.54
C MET A 92 -12.86 -10.76 -49.28
N PHE A 93 -13.23 -12.03 -49.12
CA PHE A 93 -14.61 -12.49 -48.95
C PHE A 93 -15.59 -12.07 -50.06
N GLY A 94 -15.11 -11.75 -51.26
CA GLY A 94 -15.95 -11.45 -52.43
C GLY A 94 -16.55 -10.05 -52.45
N THR A 95 -16.06 -9.12 -51.62
CA THR A 95 -16.48 -7.71 -51.70
C THR A 95 -15.75 -7.01 -52.83
N GLU A 96 -16.36 -6.96 -54.02
CA GLU A 96 -15.87 -6.21 -55.17
C GLU A 96 -16.51 -4.81 -55.21
N GLY A 97 -15.70 -3.76 -55.39
CA GLY A 97 -16.19 -2.38 -55.58
C GLY A 97 -15.75 -1.34 -54.53
N LEU A 98 -15.01 -1.73 -53.51
CA LEU A 98 -14.39 -0.79 -52.56
C LEU A 98 -13.01 -0.31 -53.06
N PRO A 99 -12.61 0.94 -52.79
CA PRO A 99 -11.23 1.37 -52.99
C PRO A 99 -10.25 0.47 -52.19
N PRO A 100 -9.07 0.13 -52.73
CA PRO A 100 -8.13 -0.82 -52.09
C PRO A 100 -7.76 -0.46 -50.65
N LEU A 101 -7.55 0.83 -50.38
CA LEU A 101 -7.24 1.34 -49.04
C LEU A 101 -8.41 1.14 -48.07
N ALA A 102 -9.63 1.46 -48.50
CA ALA A 102 -10.82 1.32 -47.67
C ALA A 102 -11.12 -0.15 -47.37
N HIS A 103 -11.00 -1.02 -48.38
CA HIS A 103 -11.16 -2.46 -48.23
C HIS A 103 -10.16 -3.04 -47.21
N SER A 104 -8.88 -2.68 -47.33
CA SER A 104 -7.83 -3.13 -46.42
C SER A 104 -8.06 -2.71 -44.98
N VAL A 105 -8.32 -1.42 -44.74
CA VAL A 105 -8.57 -0.88 -43.39
C VAL A 105 -9.81 -1.53 -42.78
N PHE A 106 -10.87 -1.70 -43.55
CA PHE A 106 -12.10 -2.33 -43.09
C PHE A 106 -11.87 -3.77 -42.61
N TRP A 107 -11.27 -4.63 -43.45
CA TRP A 107 -11.07 -6.03 -43.10
C TRP A 107 -9.99 -6.24 -42.04
N SER A 108 -8.90 -5.49 -42.10
CA SER A 108 -7.82 -5.58 -41.10
C SER A 108 -8.29 -5.17 -39.71
N LEU A 109 -9.04 -4.06 -39.57
CA LEU A 109 -9.59 -3.64 -38.28
C LEU A 109 -10.69 -4.56 -37.79
N THR A 110 -11.56 -5.04 -38.68
CA THR A 110 -12.65 -5.97 -38.29
C THR A 110 -12.08 -7.28 -37.76
N LEU A 111 -11.11 -7.88 -38.47
CA LEU A 111 -10.48 -9.12 -38.02
C LEU A 111 -9.63 -8.90 -36.76
N ASN A 112 -8.91 -7.78 -36.65
CA ASN A 112 -8.19 -7.41 -35.44
C ASN A 112 -9.14 -7.36 -34.23
N LEU A 113 -10.29 -6.68 -34.38
CA LEU A 113 -11.30 -6.58 -33.33
C LEU A 113 -11.86 -7.94 -32.91
N ILE A 114 -12.23 -8.78 -33.88
CA ILE A 114 -12.81 -10.11 -33.61
C ILE A 114 -11.80 -10.98 -32.88
N PHE A 115 -10.56 -11.05 -33.37
CA PHE A 115 -9.51 -11.86 -32.72
C PHE A 115 -9.13 -11.30 -31.35
N TYR A 116 -9.16 -9.98 -31.17
CA TYR A 116 -8.97 -9.39 -29.86
C TYR A 116 -10.07 -9.82 -28.88
N MET A 117 -11.33 -9.72 -29.27
CA MET A 117 -12.46 -10.16 -28.43
C MET A 117 -12.37 -11.65 -28.11
N VAL A 118 -12.23 -12.51 -29.13
CA VAL A 118 -12.17 -13.97 -28.97
C VAL A 118 -10.97 -14.39 -28.13
N GLY A 119 -9.79 -13.83 -28.39
CA GLY A 119 -8.58 -14.10 -27.61
C GLY A 119 -8.69 -13.64 -26.15
N SER A 120 -9.40 -12.53 -25.90
CA SER A 120 -9.66 -12.03 -24.55
C SER A 120 -10.68 -12.89 -23.79
N PHE A 121 -11.66 -13.46 -24.47
CA PHE A 121 -12.61 -14.40 -23.86
C PHE A 121 -11.99 -15.79 -23.60
N ALA A 122 -11.14 -16.27 -24.52
CA ALA A 122 -10.56 -17.59 -24.45
C ALA A 122 -9.45 -17.71 -23.38
N TYR A 123 -8.71 -16.63 -23.13
CA TYR A 123 -7.57 -16.65 -22.24
C TYR A 123 -7.84 -15.94 -20.91
N ARG A 124 -7.55 -16.61 -19.79
CA ARG A 124 -7.65 -15.99 -18.46
C ARG A 124 -6.38 -15.19 -18.17
N PRO A 125 -6.46 -13.87 -17.92
CA PRO A 125 -5.30 -13.03 -17.62
C PRO A 125 -4.56 -13.50 -16.37
N GLN A 126 -3.24 -13.34 -16.36
CA GLN A 126 -2.34 -13.67 -15.25
C GLN A 126 -2.64 -12.79 -14.02
N LYS A 127 -2.34 -13.27 -12.80
CA LYS A 127 -2.67 -12.56 -11.54
C LYS A 127 -2.15 -11.11 -11.50
N ALA A 128 -0.92 -10.87 -11.96
CA ALA A 128 -0.33 -9.53 -12.02
C ALA A 128 -1.09 -8.58 -12.96
N GLU A 129 -1.49 -9.06 -14.14
CA GLU A 129 -2.28 -8.29 -15.10
C GLU A 129 -3.70 -7.99 -14.58
N ARG A 130 -4.31 -8.94 -13.85
CA ARG A 130 -5.60 -8.70 -13.19
C ARG A 130 -5.52 -7.62 -12.13
N ASN A 131 -4.45 -7.58 -11.33
CA ASN A 131 -4.29 -6.60 -10.26
C ASN A 131 -4.08 -5.18 -10.83
N LEU A 132 -3.12 -5.00 -11.74
CA LEU A 132 -2.84 -3.69 -12.34
C LEU A 132 -4.05 -3.13 -13.09
N ARG A 133 -4.82 -4.00 -13.75
CA ARG A 133 -6.07 -3.63 -14.39
C ARG A 133 -7.16 -3.25 -13.40
N ALA A 134 -7.31 -3.99 -12.31
CA ALA A 134 -8.29 -3.69 -11.28
C ALA A 134 -8.01 -2.30 -10.69
N GLU A 135 -6.75 -2.00 -10.38
CA GLU A 135 -6.31 -0.68 -9.91
C GLU A 135 -6.63 0.43 -10.91
N MET A 136 -6.31 0.24 -12.20
CA MET A 136 -6.57 1.26 -13.23
C MET A 136 -8.07 1.56 -13.40
N PHE A 137 -8.92 0.52 -13.46
CA PHE A 137 -10.36 0.71 -13.62
C PHE A 137 -11.03 1.22 -12.34
N ASP A 138 -10.53 0.86 -11.16
CA ASP A 138 -11.01 1.37 -9.87
C ASP A 138 -10.72 2.87 -9.71
N CYS A 139 -9.58 3.35 -10.22
CA CYS A 139 -9.28 4.78 -10.31
C CYS A 139 -10.17 5.55 -11.30
N MET A 140 -10.68 4.90 -12.35
CA MET A 140 -11.52 5.54 -13.38
C MET A 140 -13.00 5.58 -13.02
N GLU A 141 -13.50 4.64 -12.22
CA GLU A 141 -14.93 4.52 -11.90
C GLU A 141 -15.32 5.27 -10.61
N ASN A 142 -14.35 5.59 -9.74
CA ASN A 142 -14.62 6.25 -8.47
C ASN A 142 -14.44 7.78 -8.53
N ASP A 143 -15.56 8.46 -8.74
CA ASP A 143 -15.77 9.86 -8.41
C ASP A 143 -15.61 10.05 -6.88
N ALA A 144 -14.56 10.77 -6.46
CA ALA A 144 -14.31 11.53 -5.22
C ALA A 144 -14.73 11.02 -3.81
N GLY A 145 -15.34 9.84 -3.61
CA GLY A 145 -15.90 9.43 -2.30
C GLY A 145 -15.70 7.97 -1.87
N SER A 146 -15.08 7.14 -2.71
CA SER A 146 -15.18 5.67 -2.64
C SER A 146 -13.83 4.93 -2.52
N ILE A 147 -12.74 5.65 -2.28
CA ILE A 147 -11.34 5.15 -2.24
C ILE A 147 -11.11 3.96 -1.27
N TYR A 148 -12.06 3.61 -0.40
CA TYR A 148 -11.80 2.70 0.73
C TYR A 148 -12.54 1.37 0.73
N ARG A 149 -13.39 1.05 -0.27
CA ARG A 149 -14.36 -0.04 -0.03
C ARG A 149 -13.88 -1.47 -0.28
N HIS A 150 -12.90 -1.78 -1.14
CA HIS A 150 -12.68 -3.19 -1.51
C HIS A 150 -11.24 -3.67 -1.82
N ALA A 151 -10.18 -2.95 -1.47
CA ALA A 151 -8.81 -3.37 -1.84
C ALA A 151 -7.76 -3.44 -0.71
N ARG A 152 -8.11 -3.31 0.58
CA ARG A 152 -7.09 -3.34 1.65
C ARG A 152 -7.56 -4.15 2.87
N PRO A 153 -6.95 -5.32 3.17
CA PRO A 153 -7.37 -6.19 4.27
C PRO A 153 -7.06 -5.67 5.68
N THR A 154 -6.52 -4.46 5.84
CA THR A 154 -5.97 -4.02 7.12
C THR A 154 -6.18 -2.51 7.30
N GLY A 155 -7.02 -2.12 8.26
CA GLY A 155 -6.96 -0.85 8.97
C GLY A 155 -7.35 0.48 8.28
N LEU A 156 -7.93 0.46 7.07
CA LEU A 156 -8.47 1.67 6.42
C LEU A 156 -10.00 1.77 6.44
N GLU A 157 -10.70 0.92 7.21
CA GLU A 157 -12.13 1.11 7.44
C GLU A 157 -12.35 2.32 8.35
N SER A 158 -13.14 3.28 7.89
CA SER A 158 -13.54 4.44 8.71
C SER A 158 -14.66 4.04 9.67
N TYR A 159 -14.32 3.44 10.80
CA TYR A 159 -15.29 3.03 11.83
C TYR A 159 -15.17 3.81 13.14
N ILE A 160 -14.05 4.51 13.37
CA ILE A 160 -13.79 5.21 14.63
C ILE A 160 -14.58 6.51 14.63
N LEU A 161 -15.45 6.74 15.60
CA LEU A 161 -16.21 7.99 15.68
C LEU A 161 -15.27 9.14 16.02
N ARG A 162 -15.34 10.22 15.23
CA ARG A 162 -14.48 11.40 15.40
C ARG A 162 -14.72 12.13 16.71
N GLU A 163 -15.99 12.37 17.04
CA GLU A 163 -16.42 13.19 18.17
C GLU A 163 -15.77 12.81 19.52
N PRO A 164 -15.81 11.55 19.99
CA PRO A 164 -15.20 11.19 21.26
C PRO A 164 -13.67 11.41 21.28
N LYS A 165 -12.98 11.09 20.18
CA LYS A 165 -11.52 11.26 20.07
C LYS A 165 -11.09 12.72 20.01
N MET A 166 -11.92 13.59 19.42
CA MET A 166 -11.68 15.03 19.44
C MET A 166 -11.83 15.62 20.85
N ILE A 167 -12.80 15.13 21.62
CA ILE A 167 -12.99 15.56 23.02
C ILE A 167 -11.81 15.10 23.89
N GLU A 168 -11.33 13.86 23.73
CA GLU A 168 -10.12 13.35 24.40
C GLU A 168 -8.89 14.23 24.06
N ALA A 169 -8.68 14.53 22.78
CA ALA A 169 -7.58 15.38 22.34
C ALA A 169 -7.66 16.81 22.91
N GLU A 170 -8.87 17.41 22.94
CA GLU A 170 -9.07 18.74 23.50
C GLU A 170 -8.79 18.77 25.01
N GLN A 171 -9.24 17.75 25.75
CA GLN A 171 -8.99 17.63 27.19
C GLN A 171 -7.49 17.51 27.49
N LEU A 172 -6.77 16.72 26.70
CA LEU A 172 -5.31 16.63 26.82
C LEU A 172 -4.64 17.98 26.54
N LEU A 173 -5.02 18.69 25.47
CA LEU A 173 -4.40 19.99 25.15
C LEU A 173 -4.68 21.02 26.25
N ARG A 174 -5.90 21.07 26.78
CA ARG A 174 -6.28 21.99 27.87
C ARG A 174 -5.54 21.71 29.19
N LYS A 175 -5.02 20.50 29.42
CA LYS A 175 -4.22 20.17 30.62
C LYS A 175 -2.84 20.85 30.60
N TYR A 176 -2.30 21.14 29.42
CA TYR A 176 -0.93 21.66 29.26
C TYR A 176 -0.84 23.02 28.54
N LEU A 177 -1.92 23.47 27.91
CA LEU A 177 -1.98 24.69 27.11
C LEU A 177 -3.20 25.55 27.50
N ASN A 178 -3.10 26.86 27.27
CA ASN A 178 -4.23 27.79 27.45
C ASN A 178 -5.39 27.44 26.51
N SER A 179 -6.62 27.66 26.97
CA SER A 179 -7.85 27.28 26.24
C SER A 179 -7.89 27.80 24.79
N GLU A 180 -7.50 29.05 24.54
CA GLU A 180 -7.46 29.62 23.18
C GLU A 180 -6.42 28.95 22.28
N LYS A 181 -5.24 28.60 22.82
CA LYS A 181 -4.18 27.93 22.05
C LYS A 181 -4.51 26.46 21.78
N ALA A 182 -5.17 25.79 22.72
CA ALA A 182 -5.62 24.42 22.57
C ALA A 182 -6.63 24.29 21.41
N GLU A 183 -7.61 25.19 21.35
CA GLU A 183 -8.62 25.22 20.29
C GLU A 183 -8.01 25.53 18.92
N GLN A 184 -7.10 26.51 18.84
CA GLN A 184 -6.38 26.84 17.59
C GLN A 184 -5.53 25.68 17.07
N LEU A 185 -4.81 24.98 17.97
CA LEU A 185 -4.01 23.82 17.56
C LEU A 185 -4.89 22.67 17.07
N LEU A 186 -5.98 22.39 17.77
CA LEU A 186 -6.92 21.34 17.40
C LEU A 186 -7.58 21.62 16.03
N LEU A 187 -7.96 22.87 15.76
CA LEU A 187 -8.45 23.31 14.45
C LEU A 187 -7.38 23.13 13.37
N SER A 188 -6.13 23.56 13.61
CA SER A 188 -5.04 23.39 12.64
C SER A 188 -4.75 21.93 12.31
N VAL A 189 -4.79 21.05 13.31
CA VAL A 189 -4.58 19.60 13.12
C VAL A 189 -5.76 18.98 12.36
N CYS A 190 -6.98 19.44 12.57
CA CYS A 190 -8.14 18.99 11.80
C CYS A 190 -8.09 19.42 10.33
N GLU A 191 -7.61 20.64 10.07
CA GLU A 191 -7.41 21.16 8.72
C GLU A 191 -6.29 20.40 8.00
N ASP A 192 -5.16 20.17 8.68
CA ASP A 192 -4.00 19.44 8.14
C ASP A 192 -4.38 17.99 7.78
N LEU A 193 -5.22 17.34 8.60
CA LEU A 193 -5.74 16.00 8.34
C LEU A 193 -6.91 15.97 7.34
N GLN A 194 -7.33 17.12 6.80
CA GLN A 194 -8.43 17.26 5.83
C GLN A 194 -9.72 16.57 6.28
N LEU A 195 -10.04 16.66 7.58
CA LEU A 195 -11.20 16.00 8.20
C LEU A 195 -12.53 16.75 7.90
N GLY A 196 -12.68 17.25 6.67
CA GLY A 196 -13.83 18.04 6.24
C GLY A 196 -15.14 17.23 6.32
N GLY A 197 -16.00 17.58 7.27
CA GLY A 197 -17.38 17.06 7.39
C GLY A 197 -17.53 15.57 7.69
N ARG A 198 -16.45 14.80 7.84
CA ARG A 198 -16.49 13.36 8.10
C ARG A 198 -16.75 13.08 9.58
N SER A 199 -17.71 12.18 9.85
CA SER A 199 -18.05 11.73 11.21
C SER A 199 -17.20 10.56 11.70
N THR A 200 -16.44 9.92 10.81
CA THR A 200 -15.64 8.72 11.08
C THR A 200 -14.18 8.88 10.64
N LEU A 201 -13.27 8.36 11.45
CA LEU A 201 -11.83 8.29 11.24
C LEU A 201 -11.40 6.85 10.92
N THR A 202 -10.35 6.72 10.12
CA THR A 202 -9.58 5.48 9.94
C THR A 202 -8.51 5.37 11.03
N ILE A 203 -7.95 4.17 11.20
CA ILE A 203 -6.87 3.92 12.17
C ILE A 203 -5.61 4.71 11.83
N ILE A 204 -5.31 4.89 10.54
CA ILE A 204 -4.16 5.67 10.07
C ILE A 204 -4.36 7.15 10.39
N GLU A 205 -5.55 7.70 10.16
CA GLU A 205 -5.88 9.09 10.53
C GLU A 205 -5.83 9.29 12.05
N LEU A 206 -6.24 8.29 12.85
CA LEU A 206 -6.11 8.34 14.32
C LEU A 206 -4.64 8.35 14.77
N MET A 207 -3.78 7.51 14.18
CA MET A 207 -2.35 7.50 14.45
C MET A 207 -1.69 8.83 14.10
N GLU A 208 -2.05 9.40 12.96
CA GLU A 208 -1.49 10.67 12.50
C GLU A 208 -1.96 11.83 13.39
N LEU A 209 -3.22 11.82 13.83
CA LEU A 209 -3.73 12.73 14.86
C LEU A 209 -2.87 12.64 16.13
N HIS A 210 -2.59 11.43 16.61
CA HIS A 210 -1.76 11.18 17.79
C HIS A 210 -0.35 11.77 17.63
N ARG A 211 0.29 11.47 16.49
CA ARG A 211 1.63 11.94 16.14
C ARG A 211 1.70 13.47 16.06
N MET A 212 0.70 14.11 15.46
CA MET A 212 0.64 15.56 15.32
C MET A 212 0.42 16.25 16.67
N LEU A 213 -0.46 15.71 17.52
CA LEU A 213 -0.65 16.22 18.88
C LEU A 213 0.65 16.12 19.69
N GLU A 214 1.32 14.97 19.66
CA GLU A 214 2.61 14.77 20.33
C GLU A 214 3.67 15.75 19.83
N GLN A 215 3.82 15.91 18.51
CA GLN A 215 4.80 16.82 17.92
C GLN A 215 4.55 18.27 18.31
N ARG A 216 3.28 18.72 18.33
CA ARG A 216 2.92 20.10 18.71
C ARG A 216 3.07 20.33 20.22
N LEU A 217 2.79 19.35 21.05
CA LEU A 217 3.00 19.41 22.50
C LEU A 217 4.47 19.37 22.88
N ALA A 218 5.29 18.59 22.18
CA ALA A 218 6.72 18.48 22.42
C ALA A 218 7.41 19.84 22.34
N GLY A 219 6.93 20.74 21.48
CA GLY A 219 7.42 22.12 21.38
C GLY A 219 7.13 22.99 22.61
N SER A 220 6.17 22.63 23.46
CA SER A 220 5.78 23.39 24.66
C SER A 220 6.23 22.74 25.97
N ILE A 221 6.20 21.40 26.06
CA ILE A 221 6.48 20.65 27.31
C ILE A 221 7.66 19.68 27.22
N GLY A 222 8.23 19.45 26.03
CA GLY A 222 9.31 18.49 25.77
C GLY A 222 8.82 17.15 25.21
N ALA A 223 9.68 16.44 24.46
CA ALA A 223 9.29 15.23 23.72
C ALA A 223 8.85 14.06 24.63
N ALA A 224 9.60 13.77 25.70
CA ALA A 224 9.31 12.64 26.58
C ALA A 224 8.00 12.81 27.39
N THR A 225 7.73 14.04 27.84
CA THR A 225 6.52 14.41 28.58
C THR A 225 5.31 14.49 27.65
N ALA A 226 5.48 14.95 26.42
CA ALA A 226 4.44 14.92 25.39
C ALA A 226 4.04 13.49 25.04
N HIS A 227 5.02 12.60 24.83
CA HIS A 227 4.77 11.18 24.54
C HIS A 227 3.93 10.51 25.63
N SER A 228 4.36 10.66 26.88
CA SER A 228 3.66 10.05 28.04
C SER A 228 2.25 10.62 28.24
N ALA A 229 2.06 11.93 28.01
CA ALA A 229 0.75 12.56 28.14
C ALA A 229 -0.23 12.08 27.06
N VAL A 230 0.26 11.91 25.84
CA VAL A 230 -0.50 11.46 24.68
C VAL A 230 -0.90 9.99 24.85
N GLU A 231 0.03 9.13 25.27
CA GLU A 231 -0.21 7.72 25.59
C GLU A 231 -1.22 7.49 26.74
N GLU A 232 -1.23 8.34 27.77
CA GLU A 232 -2.13 8.20 28.93
C GLU A 232 -3.58 8.63 28.62
N SER A 233 -3.78 9.50 27.63
CA SER A 233 -5.07 10.17 27.39
C SER A 233 -5.86 9.64 26.20
N ILE A 234 -5.20 9.16 25.14
CA ILE A 234 -5.84 8.69 23.92
C ILE A 234 -5.64 7.17 23.87
N ASN A 235 -6.59 6.45 24.45
CA ASN A 235 -6.54 4.99 24.53
C ASN A 235 -7.06 4.35 23.24
N TYR A 236 -6.28 3.43 22.67
CA TYR A 236 -6.75 2.57 21.58
C TYR A 236 -7.71 1.51 22.11
N SER A 237 -8.85 1.31 21.44
CA SER A 237 -9.72 0.17 21.73
C SER A 237 -9.04 -1.15 21.39
N GLU A 238 -9.48 -2.27 21.98
CA GLU A 238 -8.91 -3.60 21.71
C GLU A 238 -8.94 -3.96 20.22
N ARG A 239 -9.98 -3.48 19.52
CA ARG A 239 -10.13 -3.60 18.06
C ARG A 239 -9.12 -2.71 17.31
N GLU A 240 -8.97 -1.45 17.72
CA GLU A 240 -7.99 -0.52 17.12
C GLU A 240 -6.55 -1.01 17.27
N ALA A 241 -6.20 -1.54 18.44
CA ALA A 241 -4.87 -2.08 18.71
C ALA A 241 -4.58 -3.37 17.90
N ALA A 242 -5.58 -4.23 17.71
CA ALA A 242 -5.47 -5.41 16.85
C ALA A 242 -5.26 -5.01 15.38
N ASP A 243 -6.04 -4.06 14.88
CA ASP A 243 -5.94 -3.57 13.51
C ASP A 243 -4.60 -2.85 13.25
N LEU A 244 -4.09 -2.08 14.23
CA LEU A 244 -2.75 -1.49 14.17
C LEU A 244 -1.66 -2.56 14.06
N ARG A 245 -1.69 -3.58 14.90
CA ARG A 245 -0.72 -4.69 14.84
C ARG A 245 -0.76 -5.40 13.49
N SER A 246 -1.96 -5.59 12.95
CA SER A 246 -2.14 -6.16 11.62
C SER A 246 -1.53 -5.28 10.52
N LEU A 247 -1.79 -3.97 10.56
CA LEU A 247 -1.20 -2.98 9.64
C LEU A 247 0.34 -2.99 9.69
N PHE A 248 0.91 -2.96 10.90
CA PHE A 248 2.36 -3.04 11.09
C PHE A 248 2.94 -4.33 10.54
N SER A 249 2.27 -5.47 10.76
CA SER A 249 2.72 -6.76 10.22
C SER A 249 2.72 -6.79 8.69
N HIS A 250 1.73 -6.17 8.07
CA HIS A 250 1.62 -6.09 6.61
C HIS A 250 2.67 -5.16 6.02
N LEU A 251 2.86 -3.96 6.60
CA LEU A 251 3.91 -3.03 6.18
C LEU A 251 5.30 -3.64 6.34
N ALA A 252 5.56 -4.33 7.45
CA ALA A 252 6.82 -5.05 7.64
C ALA A 252 7.00 -6.15 6.59
N SER A 253 5.94 -6.89 6.26
CA SER A 253 5.96 -7.93 5.23
C SER A 253 6.18 -7.37 3.83
N GLU A 254 5.56 -6.25 3.46
CA GLU A 254 5.75 -5.61 2.15
C GLU A 254 7.10 -4.93 2.03
N LEU A 255 7.59 -4.29 3.10
CA LEU A 255 8.96 -3.79 3.17
C LEU A 255 9.95 -4.94 2.99
N ASN A 256 9.74 -6.07 3.69
CA ASN A 256 10.53 -7.29 3.50
C ASN A 256 10.45 -7.82 2.06
N ALA A 257 9.27 -7.83 1.44
CA ALA A 257 9.10 -8.28 0.04
C ALA A 257 9.79 -7.34 -0.97
N SER A 258 9.73 -6.03 -0.74
CA SER A 258 10.37 -5.02 -1.59
C SER A 258 11.91 -5.03 -1.50
N ILE A 259 12.46 -5.58 -0.40
CA ILE A 259 13.90 -5.81 -0.24
C ILE A 259 14.36 -7.05 -1.02
N ILE A 260 13.46 -8.01 -1.31
CA ILE A 260 13.78 -9.29 -1.96
C ILE A 260 13.90 -9.17 -3.49
N GLU A 261 13.38 -8.13 -4.13
CA GLU A 261 13.32 -8.03 -5.60
C GLU A 261 14.51 -7.30 -6.28
N LYS A 262 15.52 -6.81 -5.55
CA LYS A 262 16.66 -6.09 -6.17
C LYS A 262 18.00 -6.84 -6.03
N ASP A 263 18.40 -7.40 -7.16
CA ASP A 263 19.52 -8.30 -7.47
C ASP A 263 20.95 -7.78 -7.18
N ASP A 264 21.88 -8.74 -7.01
CA ASP A 264 23.36 -8.73 -7.06
C ASP A 264 24.24 -8.14 -5.91
N SER A 265 23.70 -7.52 -4.86
CA SER A 265 24.48 -7.18 -3.64
C SER A 265 24.29 -8.20 -2.49
N GLU A 266 23.80 -9.39 -2.86
CA GLU A 266 23.02 -10.31 -2.02
C GLU A 266 23.71 -10.83 -0.76
N SER A 267 25.03 -10.89 -0.68
CA SER A 267 25.68 -11.51 0.49
C SER A 267 25.89 -10.56 1.67
N GLU A 268 26.01 -9.25 1.44
CA GLU A 268 26.31 -8.29 2.53
C GLU A 268 25.06 -7.83 3.26
N GLY A 269 23.95 -7.64 2.54
CA GLY A 269 22.67 -7.23 3.14
C GLY A 269 22.07 -8.32 4.03
N ILE A 270 22.14 -9.58 3.58
CA ILE A 270 21.67 -10.74 4.36
C ILE A 270 22.55 -10.94 5.61
N ASP A 271 23.87 -10.76 5.51
CA ASP A 271 24.77 -10.83 6.67
C ASP A 271 24.51 -9.68 7.67
N MET A 272 24.32 -8.45 7.19
CA MET A 272 24.00 -7.29 8.04
C MET A 272 22.65 -7.47 8.76
N LEU A 273 21.65 -7.99 8.07
CA LEU A 273 20.32 -8.25 8.65
C LEU A 273 20.35 -9.40 9.64
N MET A 274 21.08 -10.47 9.36
CA MET A 274 21.25 -11.58 10.30
C MET A 274 21.94 -11.10 11.59
N ARG A 275 22.95 -10.24 11.48
CA ARG A 275 23.61 -9.59 12.63
C ARG A 275 22.68 -8.65 13.39
N LEU A 276 21.83 -7.88 12.71
CA LEU A 276 20.86 -6.99 13.37
C LEU A 276 19.78 -7.78 14.10
N GLN A 277 19.30 -8.87 13.50
CA GLN A 277 18.31 -9.74 14.12
C GLN A 277 18.90 -10.46 15.33
N GLU A 278 20.12 -10.97 15.22
CA GLU A 278 20.85 -11.58 16.33
C GLU A 278 21.13 -10.56 17.44
N ALA A 279 21.50 -9.33 17.10
CA ALA A 279 21.71 -8.25 18.07
C ALA A 279 20.41 -7.88 18.80
N ASN A 280 19.28 -7.78 18.11
CA ASN A 280 17.97 -7.54 18.73
C ASN A 280 17.55 -8.69 19.64
N GLU A 281 17.78 -9.93 19.23
CA GLU A 281 17.47 -11.10 20.05
C GLU A 281 18.35 -11.11 21.32
N GLN A 282 19.64 -10.81 21.20
CA GLN A 282 20.54 -10.64 22.35
C GLN A 282 20.12 -9.51 23.28
N GLN A 283 19.68 -8.36 22.76
CA GLN A 283 19.15 -7.28 23.57
C GLN A 283 17.90 -7.71 24.33
N SER A 284 16.97 -8.42 23.68
CA SER A 284 15.77 -8.93 24.33
C SER A 284 16.08 -9.91 25.47
N LEU A 285 17.08 -10.78 25.28
CA LEU A 285 17.56 -11.70 26.32
C LEU A 285 18.25 -10.96 27.47
N THR A 286 18.98 -9.88 27.16
CA THR A 286 19.65 -9.05 28.16
C THR A 286 18.62 -8.32 29.02
N LEU A 287 17.59 -7.73 28.40
CA LEU A 287 16.47 -7.10 29.12
C LEU A 287 15.77 -8.11 30.05
N LYS A 288 15.49 -9.33 29.57
CA LYS A 288 14.92 -10.39 30.42
C LYS A 288 15.82 -10.75 31.61
N ARG A 289 17.14 -10.82 31.42
CA ARG A 289 18.09 -11.09 32.53
C ARG A 289 18.15 -9.93 33.53
N LEU A 290 18.15 -8.68 33.05
CA LEU A 290 18.16 -7.51 33.90
C LEU A 290 16.88 -7.44 34.74
N GLN A 291 15.73 -7.67 34.11
CA GLN A 291 14.44 -7.69 34.81
C GLN A 291 14.42 -8.78 35.89
N LYS A 292 14.91 -9.99 35.58
CA LYS A 292 15.02 -11.06 36.58
C LYS A 292 15.94 -10.70 37.75
N ARG A 293 17.02 -9.94 37.51
CA ARG A 293 17.90 -9.44 38.58
C ARG A 293 17.22 -8.37 39.44
N VAL A 294 16.42 -7.50 38.83
CA VAL A 294 15.64 -6.50 39.56
C VAL A 294 14.65 -7.22 40.49
N ASP A 295 13.91 -8.20 39.98
CA ASP A 295 12.96 -8.99 40.79
C ASP A 295 13.66 -9.71 41.97
N GLU A 296 14.87 -10.25 41.72
CA GLU A 296 15.64 -10.94 42.76
C GLU A 296 16.15 -9.96 43.83
N LEU A 297 16.59 -8.76 43.43
CA LEU A 297 17.01 -7.71 44.35
C LEU A 297 15.84 -7.17 45.17
N GLU A 298 14.67 -6.95 44.56
CA GLU A 298 13.45 -6.60 45.29
C GLU A 298 13.11 -7.65 46.35
N GLY A 299 13.18 -8.93 46.00
CA GLY A 299 12.98 -10.02 46.95
C GLY A 299 14.01 -10.06 48.10
N ILE A 300 15.26 -9.65 47.86
CA ILE A 300 16.28 -9.51 48.92
C ILE A 300 15.95 -8.33 49.83
N VAL A 301 15.60 -7.19 49.24
CA VAL A 301 15.25 -5.96 49.95
C VAL A 301 14.04 -6.19 50.85
N ASP A 302 13.00 -6.88 50.37
CA ASP A 302 11.81 -7.22 51.15
C ASP A 302 12.13 -8.12 52.37
N ARG A 303 13.06 -9.07 52.21
CA ARG A 303 13.53 -9.89 53.33
C ARG A 303 14.26 -9.05 54.38
N GLN A 304 15.15 -8.15 53.94
CA GLN A 304 15.87 -7.24 54.85
C GLN A 304 14.91 -6.30 55.58
N TYR A 305 13.88 -5.77 54.91
CA TYR A 305 12.85 -4.97 55.56
C TYR A 305 12.10 -5.73 56.65
N LYS A 306 11.74 -7.00 56.40
CA LYS A 306 11.11 -7.87 57.41
C LYS A 306 12.03 -8.10 58.61
N GLU A 307 13.29 -8.44 58.39
CA GLU A 307 14.26 -8.62 59.48
C GLU A 307 14.41 -7.35 60.32
N ILE A 308 14.62 -6.19 59.69
CA ILE A 308 14.74 -4.91 60.40
C ILE A 308 13.47 -4.58 61.18
N PHE A 309 12.30 -4.89 60.63
CA PHE A 309 11.02 -4.71 61.32
C PHE A 309 10.92 -5.58 62.57
N ASP A 310 11.28 -6.86 62.48
CA ASP A 310 11.26 -7.79 63.61
C ASP A 310 12.24 -7.37 64.71
N TYR A 311 13.47 -6.96 64.34
CA TYR A 311 14.43 -6.40 65.29
C TYR A 311 13.92 -5.15 66.00
N ARG A 312 13.23 -4.25 65.27
CA ARG A 312 12.62 -3.06 65.89
C ARG A 312 11.51 -3.43 66.87
N LEU A 313 10.69 -4.43 66.52
CA LEU A 313 9.62 -4.91 67.40
C LEU A 313 10.19 -5.53 68.68
N GLU A 314 11.25 -6.33 68.57
CA GLU A 314 11.93 -6.93 69.72
C GLU A 314 12.60 -5.89 70.60
N ALA A 315 13.30 -4.91 70.02
CA ALA A 315 13.88 -3.79 70.74
C ALA A 315 12.82 -2.97 71.48
N GLN A 316 11.64 -2.77 70.88
CA GLN A 316 10.52 -2.07 71.52
C GLN A 316 9.95 -2.87 72.69
N LYS A 317 9.80 -4.20 72.56
CA LYS A 317 9.37 -5.09 73.66
C LYS A 317 10.35 -5.03 74.84
N LEU A 318 11.65 -5.18 74.58
CA LEU A 318 12.68 -5.10 75.62
C LEU A 318 12.71 -3.74 76.32
N ARG A 319 12.44 -2.65 75.59
CA ARG A 319 12.36 -1.31 76.17
C ARG A 319 11.17 -1.18 77.13
N VAL A 320 9.99 -1.64 76.72
CA VAL A 320 8.79 -1.65 77.57
C VAL A 320 8.99 -2.52 78.81
N GLU A 321 9.60 -3.70 78.65
CA GLU A 321 9.89 -4.60 79.77
C GLU A 321 10.88 -3.99 80.76
N ARG A 322 11.95 -3.34 80.26
CA ARG A 322 12.89 -2.60 81.10
C ARG A 322 12.20 -1.48 81.87
N GLU A 323 11.39 -0.65 81.20
CA GLU A 323 10.64 0.44 81.85
C GLU A 323 9.73 -0.12 82.96
N GLY A 324 9.03 -1.23 82.72
CA GLY A 324 8.22 -1.91 83.74
C GLY A 324 9.03 -2.50 84.90
N LEU A 325 10.23 -3.04 84.65
CA LEU A 325 11.11 -3.55 85.71
C LEU A 325 11.67 -2.41 86.57
N VAL A 326 12.04 -1.28 85.96
CA VAL A 326 12.49 -0.08 86.68
C VAL A 326 11.37 0.44 87.58
N GLU A 327 10.14 0.53 87.08
CA GLU A 327 8.99 0.98 87.87
C GLU A 327 8.73 0.06 89.08
N ARG A 328 8.88 -1.27 88.93
CA ARG A 328 8.77 -2.23 90.04
C ARG A 328 9.90 -2.09 91.06
N LEU A 329 11.11 -1.80 90.61
CA LEU A 329 12.28 -1.57 91.46
C LEU A 329 12.14 -0.29 92.27
N ASP A 330 11.65 0.78 91.64
CA ASP A 330 11.37 2.04 92.32
C ASP A 330 10.25 1.87 93.35
N ARG A 331 9.18 1.13 93.04
CA ARG A 331 8.13 0.79 94.02
C ARG A 331 8.67 0.00 95.22
N ARG A 332 9.55 -0.99 95.00
CA ARG A 332 10.20 -1.72 96.12
C ARG A 332 11.13 -0.85 96.95
N LYS A 333 11.82 0.12 96.33
CA LYS A 333 12.69 1.04 97.08
C LYS A 333 11.91 2.07 97.87
N SER A 334 10.72 2.45 97.41
CA SER A 334 9.83 3.36 98.12
C SER A 334 8.99 2.70 99.23
N ASP A 335 8.98 1.36 99.31
CA ASP A 335 8.20 0.60 100.30
C ASP A 335 9.05 -0.55 100.90
N PRO A 336 9.79 -0.32 102.01
CA PRO A 336 10.80 -1.27 102.50
C PRO A 336 10.23 -2.45 103.32
N ASP A 337 8.94 -2.44 103.64
CA ASP A 337 8.30 -3.44 104.52
C ASP A 337 7.50 -4.47 103.72
N LEU A 338 8.18 -5.42 103.07
CA LEU A 338 7.64 -6.75 102.71
C LEU A 338 8.77 -7.59 102.09
N GLY A 339 9.66 -8.07 102.97
CA GLY A 339 10.60 -9.15 102.66
C GLY A 339 10.17 -10.43 103.36
N ASP A 340 9.83 -11.44 102.57
CA ASP A 340 10.32 -12.82 102.70
C ASP A 340 10.17 -13.55 101.35
#